data_AF-A0A7C6TW31-F1
#
_entry.id   AF-A0A7C6TW31-F1
#
_cell.length_a   1.000
_cell.length_b   1.000
_cell.length_c   1.000
_cell.angle_alpha   90.00
_cell.angle_beta   90.00
_cell.angle_gamma   90.00
#
_symmetry.space_group_name_H-M   'P 1'
#
loop_
_entity.id
_entity.type
_entity.pdbx_description
1 polymer ?
#
loop_
_entity_poly.entity_id
_entity_poly.type
_entity_poly.pdbx_seq_one_letter_code
_entity_poly.pdbx_strand_id
1 'polypeptide(L)'
;MTEIVRRAALLLLDFLSILLLVRAVLSWLPRRGSRFESVIYTLTEPVLMPFRQLLSRFRFARVFPLDLSFLAAVITIQLLTSLLLRY
;
A
#
# COMPACT_ATOMS: atom_id res chain seq x y z
N MET A 1 -0.41 -1.59 -28.10
CA MET A 1 -0.69 -2.52 -26.97
C MET A 1 0.07 -2.12 -25.70
N THR A 2 1.36 -1.82 -25.80
CA THR A 2 2.20 -1.34 -24.68
C THR A 2 1.63 -0.12 -23.94
N GLU A 3 1.10 0.86 -24.68
CA GLU A 3 0.53 2.07 -24.08
C GLU A 3 -0.70 1.81 -23.20
N ILE A 4 -1.57 0.89 -23.62
CA ILE A 4 -2.77 0.52 -22.84
C ILE A 4 -2.35 -0.18 -21.56
N VAL A 5 -1.38 -1.10 -21.64
CA VAL A 5 -0.86 -1.82 -20.47
C VAL A 5 -0.19 -0.85 -19.49
N ARG A 6 0.62 0.08 -19.99
CA ARG A 6 1.27 1.12 -19.17
C ARG A 6 0.25 2.00 -18.45
N ARG A 7 -0.77 2.48 -19.17
CA ARG A 7 -1.85 3.29 -18.55
C ARG A 7 -2.63 2.49 -17.52
N ALA A 8 -2.97 1.24 -17.82
CA ALA A 8 -3.66 0.37 -16.86
C ALA A 8 -2.81 0.14 -15.59
N ALA A 9 -1.50 -0.05 -15.73
CA ALA A 9 -0.59 -0.17 -14.60
C ALA A 9 -0.53 1.11 -13.76
N LEU A 10 -0.40 2.28 -14.40
CA LEU A 10 -0.41 3.57 -13.71
C LEU A 10 -1.73 3.80 -12.95
N LEU A 11 -2.87 3.55 -13.58
CA LEU A 11 -4.18 3.66 -12.94
C LEU A 11 -4.33 2.71 -11.75
N LEU A 12 -3.80 1.49 -11.85
CA LEU A 12 -3.80 0.53 -10.75
C LEU A 12 -2.95 1.03 -9.58
N LEU A 13 -1.74 1.55 -9.87
CA LEU A 13 -0.84 2.08 -8.84
C LEU A 13 -1.45 3.31 -8.14
N ASP A 14 -2.09 4.21 -8.88
CA ASP A 14 -2.80 5.37 -8.33
C ASP A 14 -3.97 4.92 -7.45
N PHE A 15 -4.76 3.96 -7.92
CA PHE A 15 -5.87 3.39 -7.14
C PHE A 15 -5.39 2.75 -5.83
N LEU A 16 -4.34 1.95 -5.87
CA LEU A 16 -3.73 1.36 -4.68
C LEU A 16 -3.18 2.42 -3.73
N SER A 17 -2.60 3.51 -4.25
CA SER A 17 -2.10 4.62 -3.44
C SER A 17 -3.23 5.30 -2.66
N ILE A 18 -4.37 5.54 -3.30
CA ILE A 18 -5.56 6.09 -2.65
C ILE A 18 -6.09 5.13 -1.57
N LEU A 19 -6.21 3.84 -1.87
CA LEU A 19 -6.65 2.84 -0.88
C LEU A 19 -5.74 2.78 0.34
N LEU A 20 -4.42 2.83 0.12
CA LEU A 20 -3.42 2.89 1.18
C LEU A 20 -3.60 4.18 2.01
N LEU A 21 -3.76 5.34 1.38
CA LEU A 21 -4.02 6.59 2.09
C LEU A 21 -5.29 6.51 2.96
N VAL A 22 -6.39 5.98 2.41
CA VAL A 22 -7.63 5.76 3.16
C VAL A 22 -7.38 4.82 4.34
N ARG A 23 -6.65 3.72 4.15
CA ARG A 23 -6.29 2.80 5.22
C ARG A 23 -5.47 3.47 6.32
N ALA A 24 -4.52 4.35 5.97
CA ALA A 24 -3.74 5.10 6.94
C ALA A 24 -4.63 6.01 7.78
N VAL A 25 -5.55 6.75 7.15
CA VAL A 25 -6.53 7.58 7.88
C VAL A 25 -7.42 6.72 8.78
N LEU A 26 -7.94 5.60 8.28
CA LEU A 26 -8.75 4.66 9.06
C LEU A 26 -7.98 4.08 10.26
N SER A 27 -6.66 3.92 10.15
CA SER A 27 -5.84 3.36 11.23
C SER A 27 -5.77 4.27 12.47
N TRP A 28 -6.03 5.57 12.33
CA TRP A 28 -6.13 6.50 13.44
C TRP A 28 -7.52 6.55 14.07
N LEU A 29 -8.54 6.08 13.35
CA LEU A 29 -9.89 6.02 13.86
C LEU A 29 -10.08 4.73 14.69
N PRO A 30 -10.92 4.76 15.73
CA PRO A 30 -11.27 3.55 16.45
C PRO A 30 -11.94 2.57 15.49
N ARG A 31 -11.49 1.31 15.50
CA ARG A 31 -12.07 0.26 14.67
C ARG A 31 -13.54 0.07 15.01
N ARG A 32 -14.40 0.21 14.01
CA ARG A 32 -15.85 0.05 14.16
C ARG A 32 -16.36 -1.25 13.53
N GLY A 33 -15.49 -1.98 12.82
CA GLY A 33 -15.85 -3.24 12.18
C GLY A 33 -16.87 -3.05 11.05
N SER A 34 -16.93 -1.84 10.48
CA SER A 34 -17.86 -1.54 9.40
C SER A 34 -17.50 -2.32 8.13
N ARG A 35 -18.50 -2.59 7.28
CA ARG A 35 -18.24 -3.23 5.97
C ARG A 35 -17.24 -2.42 5.13
N PHE A 36 -17.34 -1.09 5.15
CA PHE A 36 -16.38 -0.22 4.46
C PHE A 36 -14.94 -0.44 4.95
N GLU A 37 -14.73 -0.40 6.26
CA GLU A 37 -13.41 -0.69 6.85
C GLU A 37 -12.91 -2.07 6.40
N SER A 38 -13.74 -3.12 6.50
CA SER A 38 -13.34 -4.47 6.10
C SER A 38 -12.93 -4.60 4.63
N VAL A 39 -13.58 -3.85 3.74
CA VAL A 39 -13.26 -3.82 2.31
C VAL A 39 -11.90 -3.15 2.09
N ILE A 40 -11.66 -1.99 2.72
CA ILE A 40 -10.38 -1.29 2.59
C ILE A 40 -9.22 -2.17 3.08
N TYR A 41 -9.36 -2.81 4.24
CA TYR A 41 -8.32 -3.71 4.76
C TYR A 41 -8.12 -4.93 3.85
N THR A 42 -9.19 -5.55 3.35
CA THR A 42 -9.11 -6.71 2.43
C THR A 42 -8.38 -6.36 1.13
N LEU A 43 -8.66 -5.20 0.54
CA LEU A 43 -8.04 -4.79 -0.73
C LEU A 43 -6.57 -4.41 -0.58
N THR A 44 -6.19 -3.86 0.57
CA THR A 44 -4.83 -3.35 0.80
C THR A 44 -3.90 -4.37 1.46
N GLU A 45 -4.42 -5.39 2.15
CA GLU A 45 -3.59 -6.39 2.85
C GLU A 45 -2.67 -7.17 1.91
N PRO A 46 -3.09 -7.64 0.71
CA PRO A 46 -2.20 -8.32 -0.22
C PRO A 46 -1.00 -7.46 -0.66
N VAL A 47 -1.17 -6.13 -0.68
CA VAL A 47 -0.09 -5.19 -0.99
C VAL A 47 0.86 -5.03 0.20
N LEU A 48 0.34 -4.94 1.43
CA LEU A 48 1.15 -4.71 2.64
C LEU A 48 1.82 -5.98 3.18
N MET A 49 1.20 -7.15 3.02
CA MET A 49 1.66 -8.41 3.60
C MET A 49 3.09 -8.81 3.17
N PRO A 50 3.51 -8.67 1.90
CA PRO A 50 4.90 -8.94 1.51
C PRO A 50 5.90 -8.04 2.24
N PHE A 51 5.58 -6.76 2.42
CA PHE A 51 6.44 -5.83 3.16
C PHE A 51 6.45 -6.15 4.66
N ARG A 52 5.35 -6.60 5.24
CA ARG A 52 5.30 -7.08 6.64
C ARG A 52 6.17 -8.31 6.84
N GLN A 53 6.10 -9.27 5.92
CA GLN A 53 6.94 -10.47 5.95
C GLN A 53 8.42 -10.15 5.75
N LEU A 54 8.74 -9.17 4.89
CA LEU A 54 10.11 -8.70 4.71
C LEU A 54 10.63 -8.00 5.97
N LEU A 55 9.84 -7.09 6.53
CA LEU A 55 10.25 -6.27 7.67
C LEU A 55 10.28 -7.04 8.99
N SER A 56 9.47 -8.10 9.14
CA SER A 56 9.48 -8.95 10.35
C SER A 56 10.83 -9.63 10.62
N ARG A 57 11.69 -9.73 9.59
CA ARG A 57 13.06 -10.24 9.70
C ARG A 57 13.99 -9.29 10.46
N PHE A 58 13.61 -8.01 10.58
CA PHE A 58 14.41 -7.00 11.25
C PHE A 58 13.86 -6.72 12.65
N ARG A 59 14.73 -6.84 13.67
CA ARG A 59 14.32 -6.62 15.07
C ARG A 59 13.77 -5.21 15.31
N PHE A 60 14.38 -4.18 14.71
CA PHE A 60 13.94 -2.80 14.90
C PHE A 60 12.52 -2.55 14.37
N ALA A 61 12.15 -3.20 13.27
CA ALA A 61 10.86 -2.99 12.62
C ALA A 61 9.68 -3.54 13.44
N ARG A 62 9.94 -4.46 14.37
CA ARG A 62 8.92 -4.99 15.29
C ARG A 62 8.66 -4.09 16.51
N VAL A 63 9.63 -3.24 16.86
CA VAL A 63 9.57 -2.35 18.02
C VAL A 63 9.14 -0.93 17.59
N PHE A 64 9.13 -0.66 16.29
CA PHE A 64 8.78 0.65 15.77
C PHE A 64 7.26 0.91 15.90
N PRO A 65 6.84 2.08 16.42
CA PRO A 65 5.43 2.36 16.68
C PRO A 65 4.60 2.62 15.41
N LEU A 66 5.24 2.89 14.28
CA LEU A 66 4.56 3.10 13.00
C LEU A 66 4.60 1.83 12.14
N ASP A 67 3.56 1.62 11.32
CA ASP A 67 3.53 0.53 10.34
C ASP A 67 4.55 0.83 9.22
N LEU A 68 5.80 0.37 9.39
CA LEU A 68 6.85 0.53 8.39
C LEU A 68 6.51 -0.15 7.05
N SER A 69 5.65 -1.17 7.07
CA SER A 69 5.21 -1.86 5.86
C SER A 69 4.33 -0.96 5.00
N PHE A 70 3.52 -0.10 5.62
CA PHE A 70 2.78 0.95 4.92
C PHE A 70 3.72 1.89 4.17
N LEU A 71 4.72 2.43 4.87
CA LEU A 71 5.68 3.37 4.28
C LEU A 71 6.47 2.71 3.13
N ALA A 72 6.95 1.48 3.34
CA ALA A 72 7.65 0.72 2.32
C ALA A 72 6.79 0.48 1.07
N ALA A 73 5.50 0.16 1.24
CA ALA A 73 4.58 -0.03 0.13
C ALA A 73 4.37 1.26 -0.67
N VAL A 74 4.13 2.40 0.00
CA VAL A 74 3.96 3.69 -0.66
C VAL A 74 5.22 4.09 -1.43
N ILE A 75 6.40 3.97 -0.82
CA ILE A 75 7.67 4.26 -1.50
C ILE A 75 7.84 3.38 -2.73
N THR A 76 7.54 2.08 -2.61
CA THR A 76 7.65 1.13 -3.73
C THR A 76 6.71 1.51 -4.87
N ILE A 77 5.46 1.88 -4.57
CA ILE A 77 4.50 2.33 -5.59
C ILE A 77 5.03 3.60 -6.29
N GLN A 78 5.53 4.59 -5.54
CA GLN A 78 6.07 5.81 -6.14
C GLN A 78 7.28 5.56 -7.04
N LEU A 79 8.15 4.62 -6.66
CA LEU A 79 9.27 4.19 -7.51
C LEU A 79 8.76 3.53 -8.80
N LEU A 80 7.80 2.61 -8.71
CA LEU A 80 7.22 1.94 -9.87
C LEU A 80 6.52 2.94 -10.81
N THR A 81 5.74 3.87 -10.27
CA THR A 81 5.09 4.94 -11.03
C THR A 81 6.12 5.81 -11.74
N SER A 82 7.18 6.23 -11.03
CA SER A 82 8.26 7.03 -11.61
C SER A 82 8.98 6.31 -12.76
N LEU A 83 9.21 5.00 -12.62
CA LEU A 83 9.80 4.18 -13.67
C LEU A 83 8.87 4.08 -14.88
N LEU A 84 7.59 3.78 -14.68
CA LEU A 84 6.60 3.65 -15.76
C LEU A 84 6.27 4.97 -16.48
N LEU A 85 6.51 6.12 -15.85
CA LEU A 85 6.38 7.42 -16.48
C LEU A 85 7.61 7.80 -17.32
N ARG A 86 8.79 7.29 -16.96
CA ARG A 86 10.06 7.59 -17.63
C ARG A 86 10.31 6.77 -18.88
N TYR A 87 9.75 5.55 -18.95
CA TYR A 87 9.84 4.64 -20.09
C TYR A 87 8.50 4.56 -20.84
#